data_AF-A0A661DJK6-F1
#
_entry.id   AF-A0A661DJK6-F1
#
_cell.length_a   1.000
_cell.length_b   1.000
_cell.length_c   1.000
_cell.angle_alpha   90.00
_cell.angle_beta   90.00
_cell.angle_gamma   90.00
#
_symmetry.space_group_name_H-M   'P 1'
#
loop_
_entity.id
_entity.type
_entity.pdbx_description
1 polymer ?
#
loop_
_entity_poly.entity_id
_entity_poly.type
_entity_poly.pdbx_seq_one_letter_code
_entity_poly.pdbx_strand_id
1 'polypeptide(L)'
;MKTEVLDILMYLFETYLDDDQSDIPSEDSMRNELAKIGFQDAKVSKAFDWLDDLSVLKDDISDKNSLKKSDIKTLEPKHQSIRIFSHFEMEKFDKKARGVLLDLVELGVISSDQRELIIDKALALDITH
;
A
#
# COMPACT_ATOMS: atom_id res chain seq x y z
N MET A 1 -16.85 -10.21 5.83
CA MET A 1 -16.98 -9.24 4.72
C MET A 1 -15.88 -8.14 4.72
N LYS A 2 -14.75 -8.31 5.42
CA LYS A 2 -13.65 -7.31 5.47
C LYS A 2 -12.40 -7.69 4.63
N THR A 3 -12.48 -8.77 3.85
CA THR A 3 -11.32 -9.37 3.16
C THR A 3 -11.31 -9.18 1.65
N GLU A 4 -12.46 -9.03 0.97
CA GLU A 4 -12.51 -9.09 -0.50
C GLU A 4 -11.67 -8.03 -1.23
N VAL A 5 -11.53 -6.81 -0.70
CA VAL A 5 -10.66 -5.78 -1.33
C VAL A 5 -9.19 -6.16 -1.19
N LEU A 6 -8.79 -6.69 -0.04
CA LEU A 6 -7.42 -7.17 0.18
C LEU A 6 -7.14 -8.40 -0.68
N ASP A 7 -8.13 -9.28 -0.85
CA ASP A 7 -8.02 -10.46 -1.71
C ASP A 7 -7.86 -10.05 -3.19
N ILE A 8 -8.58 -9.02 -3.66
CA ILE A 8 -8.40 -8.45 -5.00
C ILE A 8 -6.99 -7.85 -5.15
N LEU A 9 -6.54 -7.06 -4.17
CA LEU A 9 -5.19 -6.48 -4.21
C LEU A 9 -4.11 -7.57 -4.22
N MET A 10 -4.24 -8.58 -3.37
CA MET A 10 -3.32 -9.72 -3.34
C MET A 10 -3.29 -10.44 -4.67
N TYR A 11 -4.47 -10.71 -5.26
CA TYR A 11 -4.57 -11.33 -6.59
C TYR A 11 -3.86 -10.49 -7.65
N LEU A 12 -4.08 -9.16 -7.66
CA LEU A 12 -3.42 -8.27 -8.62
C LEU A 12 -1.89 -8.28 -8.42
N PHE A 13 -1.42 -8.23 -7.17
CA PHE A 13 0.01 -8.29 -6.85
C PHE A 13 0.65 -9.62 -7.28
N GLU A 14 0.03 -10.75 -6.95
CA GLU A 14 0.55 -12.09 -7.31
C GLU A 14 0.48 -12.36 -8.82
N THR A 15 -0.54 -11.86 -9.50
CA THR A 15 -0.77 -12.17 -10.93
C THR A 15 0.01 -11.25 -11.86
N TYR A 16 0.20 -9.98 -11.50
CA TYR A 16 0.73 -8.96 -12.41
C TYR A 16 1.94 -8.19 -11.87
N LEU A 17 2.34 -8.34 -10.61
CA LEU A 17 3.50 -7.63 -10.05
C LEU A 17 4.72 -8.54 -9.75
N ASP A 18 4.66 -9.81 -10.10
CA ASP A 18 5.71 -10.80 -9.80
C ASP A 18 6.79 -10.94 -10.92
N ASP A 19 6.69 -10.16 -12.01
CA ASP A 19 7.62 -10.27 -13.15
C ASP A 19 8.20 -8.91 -13.55
N ASP A 20 9.54 -8.78 -13.52
CA ASP A 20 10.30 -7.59 -13.90
C ASP A 20 10.15 -7.23 -15.41
N GLN A 21 9.37 -8.01 -16.18
CA GLN A 21 9.20 -7.90 -17.63
C GLN A 21 7.79 -8.26 -18.16
N SER A 22 6.74 -8.36 -17.33
CA SER A 22 5.40 -8.66 -17.85
C SER A 22 4.67 -7.42 -18.38
N ASP A 23 4.13 -7.51 -19.60
CA ASP A 23 3.14 -6.56 -20.14
C ASP A 23 1.91 -6.55 -19.21
N ILE A 24 1.84 -5.56 -18.32
CA ILE A 24 0.69 -5.36 -17.44
C ILE A 24 -0.53 -5.07 -18.34
N PRO A 25 -1.59 -5.90 -18.29
CA PRO A 25 -2.77 -5.69 -19.11
C PRO A 25 -3.51 -4.40 -18.73
N SER A 26 -4.36 -3.89 -19.62
CA SER A 26 -5.14 -2.69 -19.31
C SER A 26 -6.06 -2.91 -18.11
N GLU A 27 -6.37 -1.83 -17.39
CA GLU A 27 -7.30 -1.84 -16.25
C GLU A 27 -8.63 -2.52 -16.61
N ASP A 28 -9.21 -2.21 -17.77
CA ASP A 28 -10.44 -2.84 -18.26
C ASP A 28 -10.32 -4.36 -18.37
N SER A 29 -9.16 -4.87 -18.80
CA SER A 29 -8.92 -6.31 -18.90
C SER A 29 -8.85 -6.95 -17.52
N MET A 30 -8.14 -6.32 -16.58
CA MET A 30 -8.04 -6.80 -15.20
C MET A 30 -9.40 -6.78 -14.49
N ARG A 31 -10.21 -5.73 -14.67
CA ARG A 31 -11.58 -5.64 -14.14
C ARG A 31 -12.47 -6.76 -14.67
N ASN A 32 -12.40 -7.05 -15.96
CA ASN A 32 -13.15 -8.14 -16.58
C ASN A 32 -12.73 -9.52 -16.04
N GLU A 33 -11.45 -9.71 -15.74
CA GLU A 33 -10.94 -10.95 -15.16
C GLU A 33 -11.40 -11.12 -13.71
N LEU A 34 -11.28 -10.09 -12.89
CA LEU A 34 -11.77 -10.10 -11.51
C LEU A 34 -13.28 -10.38 -11.44
N ALA A 35 -14.06 -9.81 -12.37
CA ALA A 35 -15.49 -10.10 -12.49
C ALA A 35 -15.78 -11.57 -12.86
N LYS A 36 -14.97 -12.19 -13.73
CA LYS A 36 -15.08 -13.63 -14.07
C LYS A 36 -14.77 -14.54 -12.89
N ILE A 37 -13.87 -14.12 -12.00
CA ILE A 37 -13.50 -14.85 -10.78
C ILE A 37 -14.56 -14.67 -9.68
N GLY A 38 -15.54 -13.78 -9.90
CA GLY A 38 -16.69 -13.58 -9.02
C GLY A 38 -16.53 -12.46 -8.01
N PHE A 39 -15.51 -11.59 -8.16
CA PHE A 39 -15.39 -10.41 -7.32
C PHE A 39 -16.51 -9.41 -7.60
N GLN A 40 -17.01 -8.77 -6.55
CA GLN A 40 -18.07 -7.76 -6.66
C GLN A 40 -17.52 -6.48 -7.30
N ASP A 41 -18.23 -5.94 -8.28
CA ASP A 41 -17.83 -4.74 -9.03
C ASP A 41 -17.52 -3.53 -8.12
N ALA A 42 -18.35 -3.30 -7.10
CA ALA A 42 -18.12 -2.23 -6.12
C ALA A 42 -16.82 -2.41 -5.31
N LYS A 43 -16.36 -3.64 -5.11
CA LYS A 43 -15.09 -3.95 -4.42
C LYS A 43 -13.90 -3.87 -5.37
N VAL A 44 -14.08 -4.28 -6.62
CA VAL A 44 -13.11 -4.12 -7.70
C VAL A 44 -12.82 -2.63 -7.91
N SER A 45 -13.86 -1.80 -8.05
CA SER A 45 -13.66 -0.34 -8.19
C SER A 45 -12.89 0.22 -7.00
N LYS A 46 -13.27 -0.14 -5.77
CA LYS A 46 -12.58 0.32 -4.57
C LYS A 46 -11.10 -0.11 -4.51
N ALA A 47 -10.75 -1.28 -5.06
CA ALA A 47 -9.37 -1.75 -5.13
C ALA A 47 -8.56 -0.95 -6.15
N PHE A 48 -9.14 -0.61 -7.30
CA PHE A 48 -8.51 0.25 -8.30
C PHE A 48 -8.37 1.70 -7.84
N ASP A 49 -9.40 2.28 -7.22
CA ASP A 49 -9.32 3.61 -6.60
C ASP A 49 -8.15 3.68 -5.58
N TRP A 50 -7.95 2.58 -4.83
CA TRP A 50 -6.85 2.47 -3.89
C TRP A 50 -5.46 2.34 -4.55
N LEU A 51 -5.38 1.69 -5.72
CA LEU A 51 -4.15 1.62 -6.53
C LEU A 51 -3.80 2.97 -7.17
N ASP A 52 -4.79 3.74 -7.59
CA ASP A 52 -4.60 5.11 -8.09
C ASP A 52 -4.10 6.04 -6.98
N ASP A 53 -4.66 5.93 -5.78
CA ASP A 53 -4.17 6.67 -4.62
C ASP A 53 -2.72 6.28 -4.21
N LEU A 54 -2.22 5.12 -4.66
CA LEU A 54 -0.83 4.71 -4.49
C LEU A 54 0.07 5.23 -5.60
N SER A 55 -0.40 5.30 -6.84
CA SER A 55 0.38 5.78 -7.99
C SER A 55 0.63 7.29 -7.90
N VAL A 56 -0.37 8.07 -7.49
CA VAL A 56 -0.24 9.53 -7.26
C VAL A 56 0.86 9.83 -6.23
N LEU A 57 0.98 9.02 -5.18
CA LEU A 57 2.02 9.19 -4.18
C LEU A 57 3.41 8.77 -4.68
N LYS A 58 3.47 7.79 -5.59
CA LYS A 58 4.71 7.41 -6.27
C LYS A 58 5.16 8.47 -7.26
N ASP A 59 4.25 9.15 -7.93
CA ASP A 59 4.59 10.27 -8.83
C ASP A 59 5.06 11.50 -8.03
N ASP A 60 4.47 11.79 -6.88
CA ASP A 60 5.01 12.78 -5.94
C ASP A 60 6.38 12.39 -5.35
N ILE A 61 6.76 11.11 -5.42
CA ILE A 61 8.07 10.60 -4.99
C ILE A 61 9.04 10.46 -6.19
N SER A 62 8.56 10.21 -7.40
CA SER A 62 9.36 10.06 -8.62
C SER A 62 9.70 11.43 -9.24
N ASP A 63 8.85 12.44 -9.06
CA ASP A 63 9.14 13.85 -9.31
C ASP A 63 10.06 14.50 -8.24
N LYS A 64 10.57 13.73 -7.27
CA LYS A 64 11.64 14.18 -6.35
C LYS A 64 13.03 14.25 -6.99
N ASN A 65 13.15 13.95 -8.29
CA ASN A 65 14.35 14.32 -9.05
C ASN A 65 14.25 15.71 -9.70
N SER A 66 13.07 16.36 -9.70
CA SER A 66 12.87 17.69 -10.32
C SER A 66 12.56 18.82 -9.33
N LEU A 67 12.12 18.50 -8.11
CA LEU A 67 11.92 19.51 -7.07
C LEU A 67 13.18 19.62 -6.21
N LYS A 68 13.95 20.69 -6.46
CA LYS A 68 14.98 21.20 -5.58
C LYS A 68 14.51 21.08 -4.13
N LYS A 69 15.24 20.28 -3.35
CA LYS A 69 15.26 20.29 -1.88
C LYS A 69 15.16 21.74 -1.40
N SER A 70 13.97 22.17 -1.00
CA SER A 70 13.89 23.06 0.15
C SER A 70 14.44 22.26 1.33
N ASP A 71 15.14 22.95 2.23
CA ASP A 71 16.03 22.40 3.25
C ASP A 71 15.37 21.53 4.35
N ILE A 72 14.29 20.83 4.04
CA ILE A 72 13.76 19.74 4.83
C ILE A 72 14.35 18.46 4.24
N LYS A 73 15.55 18.08 4.69
CA LYS A 73 15.95 16.68 4.63
C LYS A 73 14.83 15.90 5.32
N THR A 74 14.03 15.15 4.59
CA THR A 74 13.31 14.02 5.16
C THR A 74 14.40 13.13 5.75
N LEU A 75 14.60 13.24 7.06
CA LEU A 75 15.66 12.53 7.74
C LEU A 75 15.23 11.07 7.76
N GLU A 76 15.91 10.25 6.96
CA GLU A 76 15.81 8.80 7.10
C GLU A 76 15.90 8.43 8.57
N PRO A 77 14.93 7.66 9.11
CA PRO A 77 14.99 7.24 10.50
C PRO A 77 16.31 6.54 10.77
N LYS A 78 17.08 7.06 11.73
CA LYS A 78 18.33 6.41 12.15
C LYS A 78 17.97 5.06 12.77
N HIS A 79 18.94 4.15 12.81
CA HIS A 79 18.80 2.80 13.41
C HIS A 79 18.34 2.78 14.89
N GLN A 80 18.25 3.94 15.54
CA GLN A 80 17.79 4.11 16.93
C GLN A 80 16.43 4.82 17.04
N SER A 81 15.77 5.11 15.93
CA SER A 81 14.45 5.73 15.92
C SER A 81 13.39 4.74 16.40
N ILE A 82 12.51 5.19 17.29
CA ILE A 82 11.39 4.38 17.81
C ILE A 82 10.10 4.92 17.19
N ARG A 83 9.33 4.05 16.53
CA ARG A 83 7.98 4.39 16.04
C ARG A 83 6.97 4.22 17.17
N ILE A 84 6.19 5.27 17.43
CA ILE A 84 5.07 5.25 18.38
C ILE A 84 3.78 5.12 17.57
N PHE A 85 2.96 4.12 17.87
CA PHE A 85 1.66 3.97 17.21
C PHE A 85 0.60 4.83 17.91
N SER A 86 -0.19 5.56 17.15
CA SER A 86 -1.35 6.31 17.63
C SER A 86 -2.46 5.37 18.08
N HIS A 87 -3.44 5.89 18.83
CA HIS A 87 -4.58 5.09 19.29
C HIS A 87 -5.36 4.48 18.12
N PHE A 88 -5.58 5.26 17.05
CA PHE A 88 -6.29 4.83 15.85
C PHE A 88 -5.53 3.73 15.09
N GLU A 89 -4.21 3.86 14.98
CA GLU A 89 -3.36 2.79 14.43
C GLU A 89 -3.42 1.52 15.29
N MET A 90 -3.45 1.64 16.62
CA MET A 90 -3.53 0.50 17.53
C MET A 90 -4.88 -0.23 17.52
N GLU A 91 -5.96 0.46 17.16
CA GLU A 91 -7.28 -0.17 16.94
C GLU A 91 -7.29 -1.03 15.68
N LYS A 92 -6.60 -0.57 14.62
CA LYS A 92 -6.52 -1.28 13.34
C LYS A 92 -5.45 -2.37 13.34
N PHE A 93 -4.29 -2.08 13.91
CA PHE A 93 -3.15 -2.97 13.99
C PHE A 93 -2.97 -3.43 15.43
N ASP A 94 -3.40 -4.66 15.69
CA ASP A 94 -3.18 -5.31 16.98
C ASP A 94 -1.67 -5.47 17.30
N LYS A 95 -1.36 -5.98 18.49
CA LYS A 95 0.05 -6.16 18.91
C LYS A 95 0.86 -7.02 17.93
N LYS A 96 0.24 -8.06 17.35
CA LYS A 96 0.94 -9.00 16.46
C LYS A 96 1.19 -8.36 15.10
N ALA A 97 0.19 -7.70 14.52
CA ALA A 97 0.31 -6.99 13.25
C ALA A 97 1.36 -5.88 13.31
N ARG A 98 1.43 -5.13 14.42
CA ARG A 98 2.48 -4.12 14.64
C ARG A 98 3.87 -4.72 14.76
N GLY A 99 4.00 -5.89 15.42
CA GLY A 99 5.26 -6.64 15.47
C GLY A 99 5.75 -7.00 14.08
N VAL A 100 4.89 -7.62 13.27
CA VAL A 100 5.21 -8.00 11.88
C VAL A 100 5.62 -6.78 11.04
N LEU A 101 4.93 -5.65 11.15
CA LEU A 101 5.31 -4.42 10.42
C LEU A 101 6.70 -3.90 10.80
N LEU A 102 7.08 -4.00 12.08
CA LEU A 102 8.41 -3.61 12.54
C LEU A 102 9.48 -4.62 12.08
N ASP A 103 9.18 -5.91 12.18
CA ASP A 103 10.09 -6.99 11.74
C ASP A 103 10.38 -6.87 10.23
N LEU A 104 9.39 -6.54 9.40
CA LEU A 104 9.59 -6.34 7.96
C LEU A 104 10.53 -5.16 7.65
N VAL A 105 10.51 -4.10 8.47
CA VAL A 105 11.44 -2.98 8.34
C VAL A 105 12.84 -3.38 8.81
N GLU A 106 12.95 -4.10 9.92
CA GLU A 106 14.25 -4.56 10.47
C GLU A 106 14.93 -5.56 9.52
N LEU A 107 14.16 -6.44 8.88
CA LEU A 107 14.64 -7.38 7.87
C LEU A 107 14.97 -6.71 6.52
N GLY A 108 14.65 -5.42 6.36
CA GLY A 108 14.86 -4.66 5.12
C GLY A 108 13.93 -5.06 3.97
N VAL A 109 12.84 -5.78 4.26
CA VAL A 109 11.82 -6.16 3.26
C VAL A 109 11.04 -4.93 2.82
N ILE A 110 10.79 -4.00 3.75
CA ILE A 110 10.19 -2.70 3.47
C ILE A 110 11.00 -1.57 4.12
N SER A 111 10.99 -0.38 3.53
CA SER A 111 11.57 0.83 4.14
C SER A 111 10.63 1.41 5.22
N SER A 112 11.16 2.33 6.04
CA SER A 112 10.33 3.05 7.02
C SER A 112 9.21 3.87 6.35
N ASP A 113 9.49 4.46 5.19
CA ASP A 113 8.48 5.19 4.41
C ASP A 113 7.40 4.26 3.86
N GLN A 114 7.79 3.06 3.41
CA GLN A 114 6.84 2.04 2.97
C GLN A 114 5.96 1.54 4.14
N ARG A 115 6.50 1.42 5.36
CA ARG A 115 5.68 1.14 6.55
C ARG A 115 4.61 2.22 6.77
N GLU A 116 4.98 3.49 6.68
CA GLU A 116 4.02 4.59 6.85
C GLU A 116 2.93 4.55 5.79
N LEU A 117 3.30 4.26 4.54
CA LEU A 117 2.34 4.09 3.45
C LEU A 117 1.38 2.92 3.71
N ILE A 118 1.87 1.76 4.14
CA ILE A 118 1.03 0.61 4.48
C ILE A 118 0.05 0.95 5.60
N ILE A 119 0.51 1.66 6.64
CA ILE A 119 -0.34 2.08 7.76
C ILE A 119 -1.43 3.05 7.28
N ASP A 120 -1.05 4.11 6.57
CA ASP A 120 -1.97 5.12 6.04
C ASP A 120 -3.07 4.47 5.18
N LYS A 121 -2.66 3.57 4.28
CA LYS A 121 -3.58 2.86 3.40
C LYS A 121 -4.48 1.87 4.13
N ALA A 122 -3.97 1.13 5.10
CA ALA A 122 -4.78 0.20 5.88
C ALA A 122 -5.84 0.94 6.70
N LEU A 123 -5.52 2.13 7.20
CA LEU A 123 -6.47 3.00 7.87
C LEU A 123 -7.53 3.51 6.88
N ALA A 124 -7.13 3.99 5.70
CA ALA A 124 -8.05 4.47 4.66
C ALA A 124 -9.09 3.42 4.21
N LEU A 125 -8.70 2.15 4.14
CA LEU A 125 -9.61 1.04 3.78
C LEU A 125 -10.81 0.89 4.73
N ASP A 126 -10.67 1.27 6.01
CA ASP A 126 -11.72 1.21 7.02
C ASP A 126 -12.55 2.50 7.11
N ILE A 127 -12.08 3.63 6.58
CA ILE A 127 -12.75 4.94 6.65
C ILE A 127 -13.92 5.05 5.65
N THR A 128 -14.11 4.07 4.77
CA THR A 128 -15.22 4.08 3.81
C THR A 128 -16.54 3.78 4.52
N HIS A 129 -17.25 4.85 4.86
CA HIS A 129 -18.51 4.87 5.57
C HIS A 129 -19.72 4.76 4.63
#